data_AF-A0A2N1RJ14-F1
#
_entry.id   AF-A0A2N1RJ14-F1
#
_cell.length_a   1.000
_cell.length_b   1.000
_cell.length_c   1.000
_cell.angle_alpha   90.00
_cell.angle_beta   90.00
_cell.angle_gamma   90.00
#
_symmetry.space_group_name_H-M   'P 1'
#
loop_
_entity.id
_entity.type
_entity.pdbx_description
1 polymer ?
#
loop_
_entity_poly.entity_id
_entity_poly.type
_entity_poly.pdbx_seq_one_letter_code
_entity_poly.pdbx_strand_id
1 'polypeptide(L)'
;MQVMKGPLFLDPDTPIATCTASECSSCDLRKVVNCHFSLKQLARFLTFAIAAMIVGGYGIFMFQPWLLLGWVVGFVSFFGLIEIRVMCSHCPHYAEPGSKNLRCWANYGSPRLWKYRPGPMSTGEKTIFFLGLAAIVGFPLVSFLLNPARIHVFALVLYVILVGVGYVLLKKHYCSICMNFACPFNSVEAEVRKAFLAKNTRMKDDR
;
A
#
# COMPACT_ATOMS: atom_id res chain seq x y z
N MET A 1 -3.76 6.49 32.24
CA MET A 1 -3.82 6.06 30.82
C MET A 1 -2.45 6.32 30.19
N GLN A 2 -1.51 5.37 30.31
CA GLN A 2 -0.18 5.50 29.69
C GLN A 2 -0.33 5.37 28.18
N VAL A 3 -0.28 6.48 27.47
CA VAL A 3 -0.08 6.49 26.01
C VAL A 3 1.31 5.89 25.78
N MET A 4 1.37 4.64 25.30
CA MET A 4 2.61 4.03 24.83
C MET A 4 3.16 4.89 23.67
N LYS A 5 4.02 5.86 23.98
CA LYS A 5 4.82 6.61 22.99
C LYS A 5 5.93 5.68 22.48
N GLY A 6 5.56 4.66 21.72
CA GLY A 6 6.50 4.00 20.83
C GLY A 6 6.93 4.97 19.71
N PRO A 7 8.10 4.79 19.10
CA PRO A 7 8.52 5.61 17.97
C PRO A 7 7.48 5.55 16.85
N LEU A 8 7.30 6.69 16.17
CA LEU A 8 6.30 6.86 15.08
C LEU A 8 6.59 5.88 13.93
N PHE A 9 7.87 5.63 13.65
CA PHE A 9 8.37 4.69 12.65
C PHE A 9 9.14 3.56 13.32
N LEU A 10 9.39 2.47 12.59
CA LEU A 10 10.29 1.41 13.05
C LEU A 10 11.72 1.96 13.12
N ASP A 11 12.47 1.50 14.12
CA ASP A 11 13.88 1.85 14.29
C ASP A 11 14.71 1.23 13.15
N PRO A 12 15.37 2.04 12.30
CA PRO A 12 16.17 1.56 11.16
C PRO A 12 17.31 0.60 11.52
N ASP A 13 17.78 0.60 12.76
CA ASP A 13 18.91 -0.22 13.20
C ASP A 13 18.46 -1.52 13.88
N THR A 14 17.16 -1.64 14.16
CA THR A 14 16.55 -2.85 14.72
C THR A 14 15.99 -3.76 13.60
N PRO A 15 16.34 -5.05 13.57
CA PRO A 15 15.74 -6.01 12.64
C PRO A 15 14.21 -6.08 12.76
N ILE A 16 13.53 -6.27 11.63
CA ILE A 16 12.09 -6.54 11.61
C ILE A 16 11.78 -7.87 12.29
N ALA A 17 10.56 -8.03 12.81
CA ALA A 17 10.14 -9.17 13.63
C ALA A 17 10.16 -10.54 12.93
N THR A 18 10.26 -10.56 11.60
CA THR A 18 10.41 -11.79 10.81
C THR A 18 11.86 -12.18 10.60
N CYS A 19 12.82 -11.29 10.85
CA CYS A 19 14.23 -11.50 10.60
C CYS A 19 14.86 -12.33 11.72
N THR A 20 15.75 -13.25 11.37
CA THR A 20 16.48 -14.10 12.34
C THR A 20 17.81 -13.49 12.79
N ALA A 21 18.27 -12.40 12.15
CA ALA A 21 19.49 -11.71 12.55
C ALA A 21 19.28 -10.88 13.82
N SER A 22 20.32 -10.76 14.65
CA SER A 22 20.30 -9.93 15.86
C SER A 22 20.48 -8.43 15.58
N GLU A 23 21.13 -8.07 14.47
CA GLU A 23 21.47 -6.68 14.12
C GLU A 23 21.39 -6.42 12.61
N CYS A 24 21.21 -5.16 12.22
CA CYS A 24 21.15 -4.72 10.82
C CYS A 24 22.48 -4.18 10.25
N SER A 25 23.53 -4.05 11.08
CA SER A 25 24.80 -3.39 10.75
C SER A 25 25.53 -4.00 9.54
N SER A 26 25.47 -5.33 9.40
CA SER A 26 26.09 -6.10 8.31
C SER A 26 25.09 -6.58 7.25
N CYS A 27 23.87 -6.02 7.22
CA CYS A 27 22.83 -6.50 6.30
C CYS A 27 22.87 -5.75 4.96
N ASP A 28 23.47 -6.38 3.94
CA ASP A 28 23.53 -5.83 2.57
C ASP A 28 22.14 -5.55 1.96
N LEU A 29 21.12 -6.31 2.40
CA LEU A 29 19.74 -6.13 1.93
C LEU A 29 19.14 -4.77 2.33
N ARG A 30 19.68 -4.09 3.36
CA ARG A 30 19.21 -2.77 3.80
C ARG A 30 19.30 -1.71 2.69
N LYS A 31 20.19 -1.92 1.71
CA LYS A 31 20.39 -0.99 0.58
C LYS A 31 19.42 -1.23 -0.59
N VAL A 32 18.81 -2.42 -0.65
CA VAL A 32 18.00 -2.86 -1.81
C VAL A 32 16.55 -3.17 -1.46
N VAL A 33 16.24 -3.46 -0.19
CA VAL A 33 14.88 -3.69 0.30
C VAL A 33 14.57 -2.68 1.41
N ASN A 34 13.42 -2.03 1.30
CA ASN A 34 12.94 -1.01 2.22
C ASN A 34 12.17 -1.65 3.38
N CYS A 35 12.90 -2.23 4.34
CA CYS A 35 12.34 -2.80 5.57
C CYS A 35 11.82 -1.73 6.54
N HIS A 36 12.45 -0.57 6.50
CA HIS A 36 12.13 0.59 7.32
C HIS A 36 11.88 1.75 6.38
N PHE A 37 10.84 2.54 6.65
CA PHE A 37 10.51 3.68 5.82
C PHE A 37 10.56 4.96 6.64
N SER A 38 10.78 6.07 5.93
CA SER A 38 10.88 7.41 6.49
C SER A 38 9.61 8.22 6.26
N LEU A 39 9.41 9.26 7.06
CA LEU A 39 8.36 10.26 6.84
C LEU A 39 8.43 10.87 5.44
N LYS A 40 9.64 11.05 4.88
CA LYS A 40 9.84 11.56 3.53
C LYS A 40 9.25 10.61 2.47
N GLN A 41 9.43 9.31 2.63
CA GLN A 41 8.82 8.32 1.72
C GLN A 41 7.30 8.28 1.87
N LEU A 42 6.77 8.40 3.09
CA LEU A 42 5.32 8.49 3.33
C LEU A 42 4.73 9.73 2.67
N ALA A 43 5.32 10.90 2.90
CA ALA A 43 4.86 12.17 2.34
C ALA A 43 4.83 12.11 0.81
N ARG A 44 5.90 11.61 0.17
CA ARG A 44 5.97 11.43 -1.29
C ARG A 44 4.86 10.52 -1.82
N PHE A 45 4.59 9.40 -1.14
CA PHE A 45 3.52 8.47 -1.51
C PHE A 45 2.16 9.16 -1.44
N LEU A 46 1.90 9.83 -0.31
CA LEU A 46 0.65 10.55 -0.09
C LEU A 46 0.46 11.69 -1.09
N THR A 47 1.51 12.40 -1.49
CA THR A 47 1.40 13.52 -2.45
C THR A 47 0.76 13.08 -3.76
N PHE A 48 1.27 12.04 -4.43
CA PHE A 48 0.69 11.63 -5.70
C PHE A 48 -0.64 10.88 -5.53
N ALA A 49 -0.81 10.13 -4.44
CA ALA A 49 -2.06 9.44 -4.14
C ALA A 49 -3.21 10.45 -3.90
N ILE A 50 -2.99 11.44 -3.02
CA ILE A 50 -3.97 12.47 -2.70
C ILE A 50 -4.27 13.34 -3.91
N ALA A 51 -3.27 13.70 -4.73
CA ALA A 51 -3.51 14.47 -5.96
C ALA A 51 -4.51 13.74 -6.89
N ALA A 52 -4.31 12.45 -7.14
CA ALA A 52 -5.24 11.65 -7.94
C ALA A 52 -6.62 11.54 -7.26
N MET A 53 -6.67 11.35 -5.94
CA MET A 53 -7.92 11.27 -5.18
C MET A 53 -8.73 12.57 -5.22
N ILE A 54 -8.09 13.74 -5.14
CA ILE A 54 -8.77 15.04 -5.21
C ILE A 54 -9.43 15.20 -6.57
N VAL A 55 -8.68 14.97 -7.66
CA VAL A 55 -9.24 15.10 -9.02
C VAL A 55 -10.32 14.05 -9.28
N GLY A 56 -10.12 12.81 -8.84
CA GLY A 56 -11.13 11.76 -8.96
C GLY A 56 -12.40 12.07 -8.16
N GLY A 57 -12.24 12.53 -6.92
CA GLY A 57 -13.35 12.96 -6.06
C GLY A 57 -14.11 14.15 -6.65
N TYR A 58 -13.41 15.10 -7.28
CA TYR A 58 -14.05 16.18 -8.04
C TYR A 58 -14.93 15.62 -9.18
N GLY A 59 -14.45 14.63 -9.93
CA GLY A 59 -15.25 13.98 -10.98
C GLY A 59 -16.54 13.37 -10.44
N ILE A 60 -16.46 12.64 -9.33
CA ILE A 60 -17.63 12.05 -8.67
C ILE A 60 -18.59 13.13 -8.16
N PHE A 61 -18.05 14.17 -7.49
CA PHE A 61 -18.86 15.26 -6.94
C PHE A 61 -19.65 15.98 -8.02
N MET A 62 -19.01 16.26 -9.15
CA MET A 62 -19.67 16.94 -10.28
C MET A 62 -20.71 16.07 -10.98
N PHE A 63 -20.54 14.75 -10.96
CA PHE A 63 -21.53 13.82 -11.49
C PHE A 63 -22.74 13.64 -10.55
N GLN A 64 -22.48 13.31 -9.28
CA GLN A 64 -23.52 13.17 -8.24
C GLN A 64 -22.87 13.24 -6.84
N PRO A 65 -23.04 14.33 -6.07
CA PRO A 65 -22.36 14.53 -4.79
C PRO A 65 -22.55 13.40 -3.76
N TRP A 66 -23.73 12.77 -3.69
CA TRP A 66 -23.96 11.66 -2.76
C TRP A 66 -23.11 10.42 -3.04
N LEU A 67 -22.70 10.22 -4.30
CA LEU A 67 -21.81 9.12 -4.66
C LEU A 67 -20.39 9.34 -4.14
N LEU A 68 -19.97 10.59 -3.89
CA LEU A 68 -18.67 10.88 -3.29
C LEU A 68 -18.62 10.31 -1.87
N LEU A 69 -19.69 10.45 -1.09
CA LEU A 69 -19.76 9.86 0.25
C LEU A 69 -19.63 8.33 0.18
N GLY A 70 -20.37 7.68 -0.73
CA GLY A 70 -20.26 6.24 -0.96
C GLY A 70 -18.84 5.81 -1.36
N TRP A 71 -18.19 6.57 -2.23
CA TRP A 71 -16.80 6.31 -2.65
C TRP A 71 -15.80 6.50 -1.50
N VAL A 72 -15.95 7.52 -0.66
CA VAL A 72 -15.11 7.72 0.53
C VAL A 72 -15.28 6.56 1.52
N VAL A 73 -16.51 6.13 1.78
CA VAL A 73 -16.79 4.96 2.63
C VAL A 73 -16.16 3.70 2.02
N GLY A 74 -16.29 3.50 0.70
CA GLY A 74 -15.66 2.42 -0.03
C GLY A 74 -14.13 2.44 0.08
N PHE A 75 -13.51 3.61 -0.08
CA PHE A 75 -12.07 3.82 0.05
C PHE A 75 -11.57 3.44 1.44
N VAL A 76 -12.20 3.98 2.49
CA VAL A 76 -11.82 3.70 3.88
C VAL A 76 -12.06 2.23 4.22
N SER A 77 -13.16 1.65 3.77
CA SER A 77 -13.45 0.21 3.99
C SER A 77 -12.43 -0.67 3.26
N PHE A 78 -12.05 -0.31 2.04
CA PHE A 78 -11.09 -1.09 1.26
C PHE A 78 -9.69 -1.03 1.89
N PHE A 79 -9.07 0.15 1.99
CA PHE A 79 -7.70 0.29 2.51
C PHE A 79 -7.60 0.15 4.05
N GLY A 80 -8.70 0.35 4.77
CA GLY A 80 -8.76 0.25 6.22
C GLY A 80 -9.17 -1.13 6.75
N LEU A 81 -9.78 -2.00 5.94
CA LEU A 81 -10.27 -3.32 6.38
C LEU A 81 -9.96 -4.44 5.40
N ILE A 82 -10.43 -4.31 4.15
CA ILE A 82 -10.44 -5.41 3.16
C ILE A 82 -9.02 -5.69 2.64
N GLU A 83 -8.35 -4.68 2.10
CA GLU A 83 -6.98 -4.77 1.61
C GLU A 83 -6.03 -5.24 2.72
N ILE A 84 -6.27 -4.80 3.96
CA ILE A 84 -5.48 -5.25 5.10
C ILE A 84 -5.59 -6.77 5.27
N ARG A 85 -6.80 -7.31 5.14
CA ARG A 85 -7.05 -8.75 5.24
C ARG A 85 -6.42 -9.53 4.10
N VAL A 86 -6.57 -9.07 2.86
CA VAL A 86 -6.19 -9.85 1.68
C VAL A 86 -4.72 -9.69 1.30
N MET A 87 -4.11 -8.53 1.58
CA MET A 87 -2.74 -8.20 1.17
C MET A 87 -1.84 -7.84 2.37
N CYS A 88 -2.19 -6.86 3.21
CA CYS A 88 -1.26 -6.44 4.28
C CYS A 88 -0.98 -7.54 5.30
N SER A 89 -1.93 -8.44 5.58
CA SER A 89 -1.74 -9.54 6.54
C SER A 89 -0.63 -10.53 6.16
N HIS A 90 -0.14 -10.49 4.92
CA HIS A 90 0.99 -11.28 4.43
C HIS A 90 2.34 -10.56 4.55
N CYS A 91 2.35 -9.25 4.82
CA CYS A 91 3.54 -8.41 4.86
C CYS A 91 4.29 -8.52 6.20
N PRO A 92 5.64 -8.52 6.22
CA PRO A 92 6.42 -8.52 7.47
C PRO A 92 6.09 -7.38 8.45
N HIS A 93 5.75 -6.18 7.95
CA HIS A 93 5.31 -5.08 8.80
C HIS A 93 4.07 -5.41 9.64
N TYR A 94 3.28 -6.39 9.22
CA TYR A 94 2.12 -6.87 9.93
C TYR A 94 2.49 -7.70 11.17
N ALA A 95 3.67 -8.33 11.16
CA ALA A 95 4.19 -9.15 12.25
C ALA A 95 4.83 -8.36 13.40
N GLU A 96 5.09 -7.06 13.22
CA GLU A 96 5.80 -6.22 14.21
C GLU A 96 5.09 -6.19 15.57
N PRO A 97 5.76 -6.39 16.70
CA PRO A 97 5.12 -6.34 18.01
C PRO A 97 4.76 -4.90 18.45
N GLY A 98 3.93 -4.77 19.48
CA GLY A 98 3.75 -3.53 20.24
C GLY A 98 2.82 -2.43 19.69
N SER A 99 2.48 -2.45 18.39
CA SER A 99 1.53 -1.48 17.79
C SER A 99 0.13 -2.07 17.58
N LYS A 100 -0.94 -1.28 17.62
CA LYS A 100 -2.25 -1.72 17.08
C LYS A 100 -2.43 -1.35 15.61
N ASN A 101 -1.53 -0.53 15.08
CA ASN A 101 -1.62 0.05 13.73
C ASN A 101 -0.41 -0.35 12.89
N LEU A 102 -0.59 -0.38 11.58
CA LEU A 102 0.46 -0.65 10.60
C LEU A 102 1.48 0.48 10.55
N ARG A 103 2.75 0.08 10.50
CA ARG A 103 3.90 0.97 10.30
C ARG A 103 4.56 0.65 8.95
N CYS A 104 3.78 0.82 7.88
CA CYS A 104 4.27 0.71 6.50
C CYS A 104 3.88 1.99 5.73
N TRP A 105 4.60 2.32 4.66
CA TRP A 105 4.33 3.54 3.90
C TRP A 105 2.96 3.53 3.17
N ALA A 106 2.45 2.36 2.79
CA ALA A 106 1.23 2.23 1.97
C ALA A 106 -0.06 2.41 2.78
N ASN A 107 -0.11 1.82 3.98
CA ASN A 107 -1.27 1.82 4.87
C ASN A 107 -0.86 2.27 6.28
N TYR A 108 -0.06 3.33 6.35
CA TYR A 108 0.42 3.85 7.63
C TYR A 108 -0.76 4.23 8.53
N GLY A 109 -0.75 3.76 9.77
CA GLY A 109 -1.80 4.08 10.75
C GLY A 109 -3.05 3.21 10.65
N SER A 110 -3.22 2.42 9.58
CA SER A 110 -4.36 1.52 9.44
C SER A 110 -4.37 0.42 10.51
N PRO A 111 -5.54 0.01 11.03
CA PRO A 111 -5.62 -0.91 12.16
C PRO A 111 -5.23 -2.35 11.77
N ARG A 112 -4.57 -3.05 12.69
CA ARG A 112 -4.22 -4.47 12.54
C ARG A 112 -5.30 -5.36 13.15
N LEU A 113 -6.37 -5.57 12.38
CA LEU A 113 -7.56 -6.31 12.85
C LEU A 113 -7.46 -7.84 12.66
N TRP A 114 -6.58 -8.28 11.78
CA TRP A 114 -6.42 -9.68 11.36
C TRP A 114 -5.18 -10.33 11.98
N LYS A 115 -5.07 -11.65 11.87
CA LYS A 115 -3.84 -12.38 12.22
C LYS A 115 -2.81 -12.27 11.09
N TYR A 116 -1.53 -12.26 11.45
CA TYR A 116 -0.44 -12.38 10.49
C TYR A 116 -0.52 -13.73 9.76
N ARG A 117 -0.42 -13.70 8.44
CA ARG A 117 -0.58 -14.87 7.55
C ARG A 117 0.58 -14.87 6.55
N PRO A 118 1.77 -15.34 6.97
CA PRO A 118 2.93 -15.37 6.09
C PRO A 118 2.70 -16.39 4.97
N GLY A 119 2.62 -15.91 3.74
CA GLY A 119 2.46 -16.72 2.55
C GLY A 119 2.05 -15.89 1.35
N PRO A 120 1.87 -16.53 0.20
CA PRO A 120 1.32 -15.87 -0.97
C PRO A 120 -0.17 -15.59 -0.81
N MET A 121 -0.66 -14.58 -1.52
CA MET A 121 -2.09 -14.36 -1.67
C MET A 121 -2.72 -15.51 -2.46
N SER A 122 -3.82 -16.06 -1.93
CA SER A 122 -4.67 -16.99 -2.68
C SER A 122 -5.29 -16.30 -3.91
N THR A 123 -5.80 -17.09 -4.86
CA THR A 123 -6.49 -16.57 -6.06
C THR A 123 -7.67 -15.67 -5.67
N GLY A 124 -8.48 -16.07 -4.68
CA GLY A 124 -9.60 -15.26 -4.21
C GLY A 124 -9.15 -13.92 -3.60
N GLU A 125 -8.05 -13.91 -2.85
CA GLU A 125 -7.48 -12.67 -2.29
C GLU A 125 -6.96 -11.74 -3.39
N LYS A 126 -6.31 -12.27 -4.43
CA LYS A 126 -5.87 -11.50 -5.60
C LYS A 126 -7.07 -10.90 -6.34
N THR A 127 -8.12 -11.68 -6.56
CA THR A 127 -9.36 -11.21 -7.20
C THR A 127 -10.00 -10.07 -6.41
N ILE A 128 -10.19 -10.24 -5.09
CA ILE A 128 -10.76 -9.19 -4.23
C ILE A 128 -9.91 -7.92 -4.26
N PHE A 129 -8.58 -8.07 -4.21
CA PHE A 129 -7.65 -6.94 -4.28
C PHE A 129 -7.80 -6.15 -5.59
N PHE A 130 -7.79 -6.83 -6.73
CA PHE A 130 -7.92 -6.17 -8.02
C PHE A 130 -9.30 -5.56 -8.25
N LEU A 131 -10.39 -6.24 -7.83
CA LEU A 131 -11.74 -5.68 -7.90
C LEU A 131 -11.88 -4.43 -7.04
N GLY A 132 -11.30 -4.43 -5.84
CA GLY A 132 -11.30 -3.24 -4.99
C GLY A 132 -10.55 -2.06 -5.61
N LEU A 133 -9.35 -2.31 -6.16
CA LEU A 133 -8.61 -1.26 -6.87
C LEU A 133 -9.35 -0.75 -8.11
N ALA A 134 -9.96 -1.65 -8.88
CA ALA A 134 -10.77 -1.30 -10.04
C ALA A 134 -11.98 -0.46 -9.64
N ALA A 135 -12.63 -0.76 -8.50
CA ALA A 135 -13.72 0.06 -7.99
C ALA A 135 -13.23 1.45 -7.55
N ILE A 136 -12.14 1.54 -6.78
CA ILE A 136 -11.63 2.83 -6.28
C ILE A 136 -11.15 3.73 -7.41
N VAL A 137 -10.41 3.20 -8.39
CA VAL A 137 -9.82 3.98 -9.50
C VAL A 137 -10.80 4.11 -10.67
N GLY A 138 -11.57 3.07 -10.96
CA GLY A 138 -12.50 3.05 -12.10
C GLY A 138 -13.76 3.88 -11.86
N PHE A 139 -14.23 4.01 -10.62
CA PHE A 139 -15.45 4.75 -10.34
C PHE A 139 -15.36 6.26 -10.67
N PRO A 140 -14.28 6.98 -10.29
CA PRO A 140 -14.04 8.34 -10.80
C PRO A 140 -14.00 8.43 -12.32
N LEU A 141 -13.34 7.47 -12.99
CA LEU A 141 -13.24 7.42 -14.45
C LEU A 141 -14.63 7.35 -15.10
N VAL A 142 -15.49 6.44 -14.62
CA VAL A 142 -16.87 6.31 -15.11
C VAL A 142 -17.67 7.59 -14.85
N SER A 143 -17.50 8.22 -13.69
CA SER A 143 -18.19 9.47 -13.35
C SER A 143 -17.85 10.61 -14.31
N PHE A 144 -16.58 10.72 -14.73
CA PHE A 144 -16.19 11.68 -15.77
C PHE A 144 -16.81 11.37 -17.13
N LEU A 145 -16.83 10.09 -17.53
CA LEU A 145 -17.35 9.68 -18.85
C LEU A 145 -18.86 9.88 -18.97
N LEU A 146 -19.60 9.76 -17.87
CA LEU A 146 -21.05 9.95 -17.83
C LEU A 146 -21.49 11.42 -17.69
N ASN A 147 -20.55 12.36 -17.53
CA ASN A 147 -20.84 13.80 -17.41
C ASN A 147 -20.14 14.61 -18.54
N PRO A 148 -20.73 14.73 -19.73
CA PRO A 148 -20.04 15.21 -20.93
C PRO A 148 -19.82 16.74 -21.02
N ALA A 149 -19.89 17.50 -19.92
CA ALA A 149 -19.55 18.92 -19.97
C ALA A 149 -18.04 19.11 -20.28
N ARG A 150 -17.71 20.09 -21.14
CA ARG A 150 -16.32 20.32 -21.63
C ARG A 150 -15.27 20.48 -20.52
N ILE A 151 -15.65 21.04 -19.37
CA ILE A 151 -14.79 21.18 -18.18
C ILE A 151 -14.32 19.81 -17.64
N HIS A 152 -15.13 18.75 -17.80
CA HIS A 152 -14.80 17.42 -17.30
C HIS A 152 -13.76 16.70 -18.15
N VAL A 153 -13.60 17.05 -19.43
CA VAL A 153 -12.60 16.42 -20.30
C VAL A 153 -11.17 16.76 -19.84
N PHE A 154 -10.89 18.01 -19.46
CA PHE A 154 -9.59 18.39 -18.92
C PHE A 154 -9.31 17.70 -17.58
N ALA A 155 -10.30 17.65 -16.68
CA ALA A 155 -10.17 16.98 -15.40
C ALA A 155 -9.99 15.45 -15.56
N LEU A 156 -10.66 14.83 -16.53
CA LEU A 156 -10.48 13.44 -16.91
C LEU A 156 -9.06 13.16 -17.39
N VAL A 157 -8.55 13.96 -18.34
CA VAL A 157 -7.18 13.82 -18.85
C VAL A 157 -6.17 13.97 -17.70
N LEU A 158 -6.36 14.97 -16.85
CA LEU A 158 -5.53 15.17 -15.66
C LEU A 158 -5.61 13.96 -14.71
N TYR A 159 -6.80 13.42 -14.46
CA TYR A 159 -6.99 12.24 -13.62
C TYR A 159 -6.24 11.03 -14.16
N VAL A 160 -6.36 10.74 -15.46
CA VAL A 160 -5.65 9.63 -16.12
C VAL A 160 -4.14 9.82 -16.03
N ILE A 161 -3.64 11.04 -16.26
CA ILE A 161 -2.21 11.36 -16.11
C ILE A 161 -1.76 11.13 -14.66
N LEU A 162 -2.50 11.63 -13.67
CA LEU A 162 -2.13 11.49 -12.26
C LEU A 162 -2.12 10.03 -11.81
N VAL A 163 -3.11 9.24 -12.23
CA VAL A 163 -3.15 7.79 -11.96
C VAL A 163 -1.98 7.08 -12.64
N GLY A 164 -1.72 7.38 -13.92
CA GLY A 164 -0.64 6.78 -14.69
C GLY A 164 0.75 7.10 -14.12
N VAL A 165 1.02 8.39 -13.87
CA VAL A 165 2.25 8.85 -13.22
C VAL A 165 2.37 8.27 -11.81
N GLY A 166 1.29 8.26 -11.03
CA GLY A 166 1.24 7.65 -9.71
C GLY A 166 1.61 6.17 -9.75
N TYR A 167 1.09 5.40 -10.71
CA TYR A 167 1.45 3.99 -10.91
C TYR A 167 2.93 3.81 -11.25
N VAL A 168 3.49 4.64 -12.15
CA VAL A 168 4.91 4.59 -12.50
C VAL A 168 5.79 4.90 -11.28
N LEU A 169 5.46 5.95 -10.53
CA LEU A 169 6.19 6.33 -9.32
C LEU A 169 6.10 5.24 -8.24
N LEU A 170 4.91 4.66 -8.04
CA LEU A 170 4.68 3.54 -7.13
C LEU A 170 5.56 2.35 -7.50
N LYS A 171 5.55 1.95 -8.78
CA LYS A 171 6.32 0.80 -9.27
C LYS A 171 7.82 1.01 -9.11
N LYS A 172 8.31 2.19 -9.53
CA LYS A 172 9.74 2.51 -9.56
C LYS A 172 10.34 2.74 -8.18
N HIS A 173 9.63 3.41 -7.28
CA HIS A 173 10.20 3.88 -6.00
C HIS A 173 9.77 3.06 -4.79
N TYR A 174 8.73 2.23 -4.91
CA TYR A 174 8.18 1.50 -3.78
C TYR A 174 8.08 0.01 -4.06
N CYS A 175 7.42 -0.41 -5.14
CA CYS A 175 7.22 -1.83 -5.42
C CYS A 175 8.50 -2.59 -5.77
N SER A 176 9.50 -1.91 -6.35
CA SER A 176 10.83 -2.43 -6.69
C SER A 176 11.73 -2.70 -5.49
N ILE A 177 11.37 -2.19 -4.31
CA ILE A 177 12.13 -2.33 -3.06
C ILE A 177 11.26 -2.80 -1.89
N CYS A 178 10.02 -3.23 -2.15
CA CYS A 178 9.06 -3.59 -1.10
C CYS A 178 9.29 -5.03 -0.61
N MET A 179 9.27 -5.25 0.70
CA MET A 179 9.36 -6.59 1.29
C MET A 179 8.03 -7.38 1.31
N ASN A 180 6.91 -6.79 0.88
CA ASN A 180 5.66 -7.53 0.74
C ASN A 180 5.64 -8.33 -0.57
N PHE A 181 6.29 -9.49 -0.55
CA PHE A 181 6.36 -10.38 -1.71
C PHE A 181 5.06 -11.14 -2.00
N ALA A 182 4.00 -10.96 -1.21
CA ALA A 182 2.69 -11.48 -1.57
C ALA A 182 1.94 -10.54 -2.53
N CYS A 183 2.33 -9.25 -2.56
CA CYS A 183 1.68 -8.23 -3.38
C CYS A 183 1.88 -8.51 -4.89
N PRO A 184 0.81 -8.47 -5.70
CA PRO A 184 0.90 -8.65 -7.15
C PRO A 184 1.72 -7.57 -7.87
N PHE A 185 1.85 -6.38 -7.28
CA PHE A 185 2.65 -5.29 -7.86
C PHE A 185 4.13 -5.33 -7.50
N ASN A 186 4.53 -6.19 -6.55
CA ASN A 186 5.91 -6.31 -6.13
C ASN A 186 6.79 -6.70 -7.33
N SER A 187 7.90 -6.00 -7.51
CA SER A 187 8.83 -6.20 -8.62
C SER A 187 10.29 -6.28 -8.15
N VAL A 188 10.51 -6.70 -6.90
CA VAL A 188 11.86 -6.99 -6.38
C VAL A 188 12.43 -8.19 -7.14
N GLU A 189 13.71 -8.13 -7.49
CA GLU A 189 14.41 -9.21 -8.21
C GLU A 189 14.43 -10.52 -7.41
N ALA A 190 14.38 -11.65 -8.12
CA ALA A 190 14.27 -12.98 -7.52
C ALA A 190 15.44 -13.30 -6.56
N GLU A 191 16.66 -12.90 -6.91
CA GLU A 191 17.84 -13.13 -6.05
C GLU A 191 17.80 -12.32 -4.76
N VAL A 192 17.41 -11.05 -4.85
CA VAL A 192 17.23 -10.18 -3.67
C VAL A 192 16.14 -10.75 -2.75
N ARG A 193 15.06 -11.24 -3.34
CA ARG A 193 13.95 -11.88 -2.64
C ARG A 193 14.36 -13.17 -1.95
N LYS A 194 15.09 -14.06 -2.64
CA LYS A 194 15.62 -15.30 -2.08
C LYS A 194 16.56 -15.02 -0.90
N ALA A 195 17.46 -14.05 -1.06
CA ALA A 195 18.36 -13.61 0.00
C ALA A 195 17.59 -13.04 1.21
N PHE A 196 16.50 -12.29 0.96
CA PHE A 196 15.64 -11.78 2.02
C PHE A 196 14.91 -12.91 2.78
N LEU A 197 14.32 -13.86 2.05
CA LEU A 197 13.60 -14.99 2.65
C LEU A 197 14.53 -15.91 3.45
N ALA A 198 15.79 -16.09 3.03
CA ALA A 198 16.79 -16.85 3.78
C ALA A 198 17.05 -16.28 5.18
N LYS A 199 16.89 -14.96 5.37
CA LYS A 199 16.99 -14.28 6.68
C LYS A 199 15.65 -14.14 7.39
N ASN A 200 14.53 -14.46 6.73
CA ASN A 200 13.17 -14.27 7.23
C ASN A 200 12.37 -15.57 7.13
N THR A 201 12.81 -16.62 7.82
CA THR A 201 12.30 -18.00 7.68
C THR A 201 10.82 -18.18 8.05
N ARG A 202 10.23 -17.21 8.74
CA ARG A 202 8.78 -17.20 9.04
C ARG A 202 7.93 -16.85 7.81
N MET A 203 8.53 -16.28 6.77
CA MET A 203 7.85 -15.97 5.51
C MET A 203 7.87 -17.16 4.56
N LYS A 204 6.85 -17.22 3.71
CA LYS A 204 6.74 -18.23 2.65
C LYS A 204 6.46 -17.55 1.32
N ASP A 205 6.89 -18.21 0.26
CA ASP A 205 6.79 -17.70 -1.09
C ASP A 205 6.47 -18.82 -2.09
N ASP A 206 5.72 -18.50 -3.14
CA ASP A 206 5.29 -19.40 -4.23
C ASP A 206 5.75 -18.97 -5.63
N ARG A 207 6.45 -17.83 -5.75
CA ARG A 207 6.90 -17.27 -7.04
C ARG A 207 8.40 -17.39 -7.22
#